data_AF-A0A3C0WF60-F1
#
_entry.id   AF-A0A3C0WF60-F1
#
_cell.length_a   1.000
_cell.length_b   1.000
_cell.length_c   1.000
_cell.angle_alpha   90.00
_cell.angle_beta   90.00
_cell.angle_gamma   90.00
#
_symmetry.space_group_name_H-M   'P 1'
#
loop_
_entity.id
_entity.type
_entity.pdbx_description
1 polymer ?
#
loop_
_entity_poly.entity_id
_entity_poly.type
_entity_poly.pdbx_seq_one_letter_code
_entity_poly.pdbx_strand_id
1 'polypeptide(L)'
;QNGSGNQIAAYTWHLSIVDGGFPRGVANIGNVMPIAVNTNTVWDEYDLTVGEWTIGDAKGAIDLGIEAGIPVTGDFNGDGISEVAVYRNGHWFVDLNGNGRWDEEDLWAELGAEGDLPVVGDWDGDGKDDIGVYGLQWQSDLLANAEEPGLPDPQNLYRGVLKNVPPRVGQSSGTRALQQSRGGEVREDVVDHVLRYGHGPDAPVVGDWNGDGISTVGVFRNGVWKLDTDGDGRISEADELVEFGKPGDVPVTGDFNGDGIDDIGVYRQGTWILDSDGDRHETAVDEVFHQGGPNDIPVTGDFDGDGIDEIATYRVKKSA
;
A
#
# COMPACT_ATOMS: atom_id res chain seq x y z
N GLN A 1 6.27 -40.28 -18.48
CA GLN A 1 5.30 -40.10 -17.38
C GLN A 1 5.89 -39.02 -16.49
N ASN A 2 5.65 -37.75 -16.85
CA ASN A 2 4.57 -36.88 -16.38
C ASN A 2 4.69 -36.54 -14.89
N GLY A 3 5.03 -35.27 -14.64
CA GLY A 3 5.06 -34.67 -13.31
C GLY A 3 5.64 -33.25 -13.29
N SER A 4 5.49 -32.46 -14.36
CA SER A 4 5.63 -31.00 -14.25
C SER A 4 4.37 -30.49 -13.54
N GLY A 5 4.37 -30.60 -12.21
CA GLY A 5 3.41 -29.88 -11.40
C GLY A 5 3.57 -28.40 -11.71
N ASN A 6 2.49 -27.76 -12.13
CA ASN A 6 2.40 -26.31 -12.27
C ASN A 6 2.71 -25.73 -10.88
N GLN A 7 3.96 -25.33 -10.62
CA GLN A 7 4.25 -24.51 -9.44
C GLN A 7 3.56 -23.17 -9.71
N ILE A 8 2.44 -22.95 -9.03
CA ILE A 8 1.84 -21.63 -8.95
C ILE A 8 2.94 -20.70 -8.43
N ALA A 9 3.24 -19.63 -9.16
CA ALA A 9 4.24 -18.67 -8.73
C ALA A 9 3.84 -18.16 -7.34
N ALA A 10 4.76 -18.26 -6.39
CA ALA A 10 4.54 -17.73 -5.06
C ALA A 10 4.51 -16.21 -5.14
N TYR A 11 3.61 -15.59 -4.38
CA TYR A 11 3.59 -14.15 -4.16
C TYR A 11 3.99 -13.84 -2.72
N THR A 12 4.57 -12.67 -2.50
CA THR A 12 5.04 -12.16 -1.21
C THR A 12 4.72 -10.68 -1.07
N TRP A 13 4.59 -10.27 0.18
CA TRP A 13 4.48 -8.88 0.58
C TRP A 13 5.87 -8.39 0.99
N HIS A 14 6.22 -7.16 0.61
CA HIS A 14 7.45 -6.48 1.02
C HIS A 14 7.09 -5.09 1.58
N LEU A 15 6.99 -4.96 2.90
CA LEU A 15 6.58 -3.72 3.57
C LEU A 15 7.81 -2.85 3.90
N SER A 16 7.66 -1.53 3.91
CA SER A 16 8.71 -0.55 4.26
C SER A 16 8.19 0.42 5.28
N ILE A 17 9.00 0.74 6.28
CA ILE A 17 8.74 1.87 7.17
C ILE A 17 9.51 3.09 6.63
N VAL A 18 8.79 4.10 6.15
CA VAL A 18 9.35 5.30 5.51
C VAL A 18 9.15 6.58 6.34
N ASP A 19 8.16 6.64 7.25
CA ASP A 19 7.90 7.74 8.18
C ASP A 19 7.88 9.16 7.54
N GLY A 20 7.33 9.31 6.34
CA GLY A 20 7.36 10.58 5.59
C GLY A 20 8.75 10.92 5.03
N GLY A 21 9.52 9.91 4.64
CA GLY A 21 10.87 10.03 4.05
C GLY A 21 12.02 10.00 5.07
N PHE A 22 11.71 9.73 6.34
CA PHE A 22 12.68 9.60 7.43
C PHE A 22 12.66 8.19 8.03
N PRO A 23 13.17 7.17 7.33
CA PRO A 23 13.08 5.80 7.81
C PRO A 23 13.60 5.70 9.26
N ARG A 24 12.75 5.16 10.14
CA ARG A 24 13.04 4.76 11.54
C ARG A 24 13.06 5.92 12.54
N GLY A 25 12.41 7.04 12.23
CA GLY A 25 12.34 8.24 13.05
C GLY A 25 13.71 8.80 13.43
N VAL A 26 13.74 10.00 14.01
CA VAL A 26 15.01 10.67 14.40
C VAL A 26 15.59 10.07 15.71
N ALA A 27 15.38 8.78 15.97
CA ALA A 27 15.99 8.10 17.10
C ALA A 27 17.49 7.95 16.84
N ASN A 28 18.32 8.54 17.73
CA ASN A 28 19.77 8.43 17.75
C ASN A 28 20.23 6.96 17.88
N ILE A 29 20.14 6.17 16.81
CA ILE A 29 20.82 4.90 16.67
C ILE A 29 22.01 5.18 15.74
N GLY A 30 23.20 5.14 16.33
CA GLY A 30 24.43 5.53 15.66
C GLY A 30 24.62 4.82 14.31
N ASN A 31 24.99 5.62 13.32
CA ASN A 31 25.43 5.25 11.97
C ASN A 31 24.34 4.77 11.01
N VAL A 32 23.45 5.67 10.60
CA VAL A 32 23.00 5.68 9.18
C VAL A 32 24.26 5.99 8.37
N MET A 33 24.78 5.00 7.66
CA MET A 33 25.98 5.19 6.84
C MET A 33 25.55 5.94 5.57
N PRO A 34 26.02 7.17 5.31
CA PRO A 34 25.84 7.77 4.00
C PRO A 34 26.61 6.92 3.00
N ILE A 35 25.87 6.15 2.19
CA ILE A 35 26.46 5.38 1.11
C ILE A 35 26.69 6.35 -0.05
N ALA A 36 27.96 6.51 -0.42
CA ALA A 36 28.35 7.18 -1.64
C ALA A 36 28.01 6.28 -2.84
N VAL A 37 26.79 6.36 -3.39
CA VAL A 37 26.42 5.65 -4.63
C VAL A 37 25.66 6.59 -5.57
N ASN A 38 26.07 6.58 -6.84
CA ASN A 38 25.33 7.12 -7.98
C ASN A 38 24.00 6.35 -8.12
N THR A 39 22.94 6.79 -7.46
CA THR A 39 21.58 6.42 -7.83
C THR A 39 21.08 7.48 -8.81
N ASN A 40 20.83 7.08 -10.05
CA ASN A 40 20.10 7.93 -10.99
C ASN A 40 18.65 7.94 -10.53
N THR A 41 18.25 8.96 -9.76
CA THR A 41 16.85 9.14 -9.41
C THR A 41 16.06 9.48 -10.67
N VAL A 42 14.82 9.01 -10.74
CA VAL A 42 13.96 9.19 -11.91
C VAL A 42 13.02 10.40 -11.78
N TRP A 43 13.37 11.35 -10.91
CA TRP A 43 12.54 12.51 -10.55
C TRP A 43 12.00 13.27 -11.76
N ASP A 44 12.83 13.44 -12.78
CA ASP A 44 12.53 14.21 -14.00
C ASP A 44 12.32 13.32 -15.24
N GLU A 45 12.31 11.99 -15.10
CA GLU A 45 12.25 11.07 -16.25
C GLU A 45 10.84 10.85 -16.79
N TYR A 46 9.82 11.08 -15.95
CA TYR A 46 8.43 10.80 -16.28
C TYR A 46 7.57 12.06 -16.38
N ASP A 47 6.59 12.02 -17.29
CA ASP A 47 5.52 13.00 -17.31
C ASP A 47 4.45 12.59 -16.31
N LEU A 48 4.46 13.25 -15.15
CA LEU A 48 3.50 13.05 -14.05
C LEU A 48 2.29 13.97 -14.15
N THR A 49 2.09 14.69 -15.25
CA THR A 49 0.96 15.64 -15.42
C THR A 49 -0.22 15.05 -16.18
N VAL A 50 -0.22 13.72 -16.36
CA VAL A 50 -1.26 13.03 -17.15
C VAL A 50 -2.33 12.36 -16.30
N GLY A 51 -2.25 12.44 -14.97
CA GLY A 51 -3.29 11.97 -14.06
C GLY A 51 -4.51 12.88 -14.02
N GLU A 52 -5.70 12.29 -13.92
CA GLU A 52 -6.97 12.97 -13.65
C GLU A 52 -7.64 12.25 -12.48
N TRP A 53 -7.78 12.96 -11.36
CA TRP A 53 -8.44 12.48 -10.15
C TRP A 53 -9.82 13.12 -10.00
N THR A 54 -10.77 12.35 -9.49
CA THR A 54 -12.08 12.83 -9.05
C THR A 54 -12.31 12.34 -7.64
N ILE A 55 -12.20 13.23 -6.66
CA ILE A 55 -12.41 12.98 -5.24
C ILE A 55 -13.74 13.62 -4.87
N GLY A 56 -14.71 12.82 -4.40
CA GLY A 56 -16.07 13.22 -3.99
C GLY A 56 -16.52 14.67 -4.32
N ASP A 57 -16.87 15.42 -3.28
CA ASP A 57 -17.24 16.85 -3.35
C ASP A 57 -16.08 17.80 -2.96
N ALA A 58 -14.92 17.26 -2.58
CA ALA A 58 -13.77 17.98 -2.05
C ALA A 58 -12.87 18.60 -3.14
N LYS A 59 -12.21 19.72 -2.81
CA LYS A 59 -11.54 20.62 -3.76
C LYS A 59 -10.10 20.21 -4.05
N GLY A 60 -9.77 20.19 -5.35
CA GLY A 60 -8.40 20.39 -5.83
C GLY A 60 -8.24 19.84 -7.24
N ALA A 61 -7.58 20.58 -8.14
CA ALA A 61 -7.15 19.98 -9.39
C ALA A 61 -5.85 19.24 -9.11
N ILE A 62 -5.94 17.95 -8.79
CA ILE A 62 -4.78 17.07 -8.68
C ILE A 62 -4.29 16.80 -10.11
N ASP A 63 -3.05 17.19 -10.36
CA ASP A 63 -2.33 17.07 -11.62
C ASP A 63 -1.09 16.21 -11.43
N LEU A 64 -1.32 15.02 -10.86
CA LEU A 64 -0.31 14.02 -10.56
C LEU A 64 -0.75 12.66 -11.12
N GLY A 65 0.08 12.06 -11.94
CA GLY A 65 -0.12 10.72 -12.46
C GLY A 65 0.57 10.48 -13.78
N ILE A 66 0.84 9.21 -14.03
CA ILE A 66 1.66 8.72 -15.14
C ILE A 66 0.90 7.64 -15.92
N GLU A 67 1.18 7.53 -17.22
CA GLU A 67 0.65 6.46 -18.05
C GLU A 67 1.00 5.08 -17.46
N ALA A 68 -0.06 4.28 -17.27
CA ALA A 68 -0.01 2.95 -16.64
C ALA A 68 0.62 2.94 -15.23
N GLY A 69 0.56 4.07 -14.52
CA GLY A 69 0.76 4.13 -13.09
C GLY A 69 -0.44 3.55 -12.32
N ILE A 70 -0.16 3.03 -11.13
CA ILE A 70 -1.16 2.55 -10.18
C ILE A 70 -1.30 3.62 -9.09
N PRO A 71 -2.47 4.26 -8.95
CA PRO A 71 -2.72 5.26 -7.90
C PRO A 71 -2.88 4.56 -6.55
N VAL A 72 -2.41 5.21 -5.49
CA VAL A 72 -2.63 4.87 -4.09
C VAL A 72 -2.72 6.15 -3.26
N THR A 73 -3.22 6.03 -2.04
CA THR A 73 -3.48 7.14 -1.12
C THR A 73 -3.15 6.72 0.30
N GLY A 74 -2.84 7.69 1.16
CA GLY A 74 -2.55 7.49 2.57
C GLY A 74 -2.00 8.75 3.24
N ASP A 75 -2.06 8.85 4.56
CA ASP A 75 -1.49 9.91 5.38
C ASP A 75 0.04 9.73 5.52
N PHE A 76 0.77 10.00 4.44
CA PHE A 76 2.22 9.75 4.40
C PHE A 76 3.01 10.71 5.31
N ASN A 77 2.46 11.90 5.59
CA ASN A 77 3.14 12.92 6.38
C ASN A 77 2.72 12.96 7.87
N GLY A 78 1.60 12.32 8.22
CA GLY A 78 1.06 12.19 9.58
C GLY A 78 0.26 13.39 10.05
N ASP A 79 -0.39 14.13 9.14
CA ASP A 79 -1.21 15.30 9.48
C ASP A 79 -2.71 15.00 9.59
N GLY A 80 -3.10 13.75 9.34
CA GLY A 80 -4.47 13.25 9.36
C GLY A 80 -5.21 13.45 8.04
N ILE A 81 -4.53 13.85 6.96
CA ILE A 81 -5.11 13.97 5.63
C ILE A 81 -4.38 13.00 4.69
N SER A 82 -5.13 12.23 3.92
CA SER A 82 -4.59 11.36 2.89
C SER A 82 -4.02 12.16 1.73
N GLU A 83 -2.74 11.96 1.45
CA GLU A 83 -2.09 12.41 0.22
C GLU A 83 -2.25 11.39 -0.91
N VAL A 84 -2.00 11.85 -2.14
CA VAL A 84 -1.98 10.99 -3.33
C VAL A 84 -0.56 10.54 -3.69
N ALA A 85 -0.45 9.31 -4.17
CA ALA A 85 0.76 8.79 -4.76
C ALA A 85 0.48 7.95 -6.00
N VAL A 86 1.49 7.82 -6.85
CA VAL A 86 1.43 6.91 -8.00
C VAL A 86 2.66 6.03 -8.06
N TYR A 87 2.41 4.74 -8.25
CA TYR A 87 3.41 3.69 -8.43
C TYR A 87 3.59 3.34 -9.90
N ARG A 88 4.84 3.24 -10.36
CA ARG A 88 5.19 2.75 -11.70
C ARG A 88 6.50 1.98 -11.68
N ASN A 89 6.44 0.68 -11.99
CA ASN A 89 7.61 -0.17 -12.25
C ASN A 89 8.69 -0.10 -11.15
N GLY A 90 8.28 -0.11 -9.88
CA GLY A 90 9.19 0.00 -8.74
C GLY A 90 9.41 1.44 -8.25
N HIS A 91 8.94 2.46 -8.96
CA HIS A 91 9.07 3.86 -8.54
C HIS A 91 7.78 4.39 -7.94
N TRP A 92 7.91 5.10 -6.83
CA TRP A 92 6.85 5.77 -6.10
C TRP A 92 7.04 7.28 -6.23
N PHE A 93 5.96 7.97 -6.52
CA PHE A 93 5.87 9.44 -6.59
C PHE A 93 4.77 9.87 -5.63
N VAL A 94 5.15 10.32 -4.44
CA VAL A 94 4.24 10.69 -3.34
C VAL A 94 4.18 12.21 -3.26
N ASP A 95 2.97 12.77 -3.40
CA ASP A 95 2.65 14.21 -3.25
C ASP A 95 2.74 14.63 -1.78
N LEU A 96 3.91 14.54 -1.17
CA LEU A 96 4.08 14.57 0.30
C LEU A 96 3.57 15.88 0.93
N ASN A 97 3.56 16.98 0.18
CA ASN A 97 3.06 18.27 0.67
C ASN A 97 1.56 18.50 0.37
N GLY A 98 0.87 17.52 -0.21
CA GLY A 98 -0.57 17.54 -0.48
C GLY A 98 -1.02 18.63 -1.46
N ASN A 99 -0.13 19.13 -2.33
CA ASN A 99 -0.47 20.26 -3.21
C ASN A 99 -1.07 19.86 -4.57
N GLY A 100 -1.15 18.56 -4.82
CA GLY A 100 -1.70 17.93 -6.00
C GLY A 100 -0.76 17.92 -7.20
N ARG A 101 0.55 18.09 -7.03
CA ARG A 101 1.51 18.19 -8.14
C ARG A 101 2.86 17.60 -7.75
N TRP A 102 3.49 16.93 -8.71
CA TRP A 102 4.88 16.54 -8.57
C TRP A 102 5.82 17.74 -8.67
N ASP A 103 6.45 18.14 -7.56
CA ASP A 103 7.38 19.25 -7.48
C ASP A 103 8.70 18.95 -6.73
N GLU A 104 9.25 19.91 -5.98
CA GLU A 104 10.55 19.78 -5.33
C GLU A 104 10.46 19.42 -3.84
N GLU A 105 9.28 19.44 -3.24
CA GLU A 105 9.04 19.16 -1.82
C GLU A 105 8.56 17.72 -1.56
N ASP A 106 8.29 16.98 -2.64
CA ASP A 106 7.71 15.64 -2.60
C ASP A 106 8.67 14.52 -2.18
N LEU A 107 8.18 13.28 -2.21
CA LEU A 107 8.96 12.09 -1.93
C LEU A 107 9.00 11.16 -3.15
N TRP A 108 10.22 10.83 -3.58
CA TRP A 108 10.48 9.73 -4.49
C TRP A 108 10.97 8.51 -3.70
N ALA A 109 10.48 7.33 -4.05
CA ALA A 109 11.05 6.07 -3.55
C ALA A 109 11.17 5.00 -4.64
N GLU A 110 12.09 4.08 -4.44
CA GLU A 110 12.29 2.87 -5.23
C GLU A 110 12.02 1.65 -4.34
N LEU A 111 10.91 0.97 -4.62
CA LEU A 111 10.49 -0.27 -3.97
C LEU A 111 9.60 -1.05 -4.94
N GLY A 112 10.06 -2.25 -5.33
CA GLY A 112 9.30 -3.17 -6.16
C GLY A 112 9.88 -3.25 -7.57
N ALA A 113 9.14 -3.89 -8.46
CA ALA A 113 9.47 -4.02 -9.87
C ALA A 113 8.20 -4.04 -10.74
N GLU A 114 8.39 -4.04 -12.06
CA GLU A 114 7.28 -4.23 -13.00
C GLU A 114 6.44 -5.48 -12.66
N GLY A 115 5.14 -5.28 -12.47
CA GLY A 115 4.17 -6.34 -12.16
C GLY A 115 3.85 -6.51 -10.68
N ASP A 116 4.58 -5.83 -9.78
CA ASP A 116 4.20 -5.75 -8.38
C ASP A 116 3.03 -4.77 -8.19
N LEU A 117 2.20 -5.01 -7.17
CA LEU A 117 1.06 -4.18 -6.80
C LEU A 117 1.44 -3.33 -5.57
N PRO A 118 1.27 -2.00 -5.61
CA PRO A 118 1.54 -1.15 -4.45
C PRO A 118 0.48 -1.38 -3.35
N VAL A 119 0.92 -1.27 -2.10
CA VAL A 119 0.06 -1.28 -0.90
C VAL A 119 0.53 -0.18 0.05
N VAL A 120 -0.40 0.39 0.81
CA VAL A 120 -0.17 1.52 1.73
C VAL A 120 -0.92 1.24 3.03
N GLY A 121 -0.32 1.57 4.17
CA GLY A 121 -0.95 1.49 5.49
C GLY A 121 0.03 1.80 6.62
N ASP A 122 -0.46 2.16 7.80
CA ASP A 122 0.34 2.35 9.03
C ASP A 122 0.73 1.00 9.64
N TRP A 123 1.89 0.46 9.24
CA TRP A 123 2.32 -0.87 9.68
C TRP A 123 2.89 -0.89 11.10
N ASP A 124 3.39 0.24 11.61
CA ASP A 124 4.11 0.31 12.89
C ASP A 124 3.38 1.10 13.99
N GLY A 125 2.21 1.66 13.65
CA GLY A 125 1.28 2.33 14.56
C GLY A 125 1.75 3.73 14.97
N ASP A 126 2.58 4.39 14.14
CA ASP A 126 3.07 5.74 14.43
C ASP A 126 2.11 6.86 13.98
N GLY A 127 1.01 6.48 13.31
CA GLY A 127 0.00 7.37 12.76
C GLY A 127 0.33 7.89 11.36
N LYS A 128 1.28 7.27 10.66
CA LYS A 128 1.59 7.57 9.25
C LYS A 128 1.46 6.35 8.39
N ASP A 129 1.00 6.58 7.18
CA ASP A 129 0.97 5.54 6.18
C ASP A 129 2.33 5.33 5.51
N ASP A 130 2.62 4.05 5.30
CA ASP A 130 3.89 3.56 4.82
C ASP A 130 3.72 2.74 3.53
N ILE A 131 4.79 2.65 2.71
CA ILE A 131 4.72 1.96 1.41
C ILE A 131 5.09 0.48 1.47
N GLY A 132 4.42 -0.33 0.67
CA GLY A 132 4.74 -1.75 0.47
C GLY A 132 4.40 -2.24 -0.94
N VAL A 133 4.84 -3.45 -1.27
CA VAL A 133 4.42 -4.12 -2.51
C VAL A 133 3.97 -5.55 -2.27
N TYR A 134 3.02 -6.00 -3.09
CA TYR A 134 2.61 -7.40 -3.21
C TYR A 134 2.90 -7.90 -4.62
N GLY A 135 3.71 -8.95 -4.74
CA GLY A 135 4.26 -9.31 -6.05
C GLY A 135 4.84 -10.70 -6.12
N LEU A 136 5.47 -10.99 -7.25
CA LEU A 136 6.14 -12.28 -7.44
C LEU A 136 7.24 -12.45 -6.40
N GLN A 137 7.33 -13.66 -5.84
CA GLN A 137 8.35 -13.96 -4.86
C GLN A 137 9.76 -13.73 -5.40
N TRP A 138 10.54 -12.92 -4.68
CA TRP A 138 11.95 -12.70 -4.96
C TRP A 138 12.81 -13.87 -4.45
N GLN A 139 13.98 -14.05 -5.05
CA GLN A 139 14.82 -15.23 -4.81
C GLN A 139 15.23 -15.39 -3.33
N SER A 140 15.36 -14.30 -2.58
CA SER A 140 15.78 -14.31 -1.17
C SER A 140 14.61 -14.38 -0.18
N ASP A 141 13.36 -14.24 -0.64
CA ASP A 141 12.18 -14.21 0.24
C ASP A 141 11.96 -15.52 1.00
N LEU A 142 12.44 -16.65 0.46
CA LEU A 142 12.38 -17.93 1.17
C LEU A 142 13.25 -17.94 2.42
N LEU A 143 14.35 -17.19 2.43
CA LEU A 143 15.21 -17.02 3.60
C LEU A 143 14.60 -15.99 4.55
N ALA A 144 14.15 -14.84 4.04
CA ALA A 144 13.51 -13.80 4.85
C ALA A 144 12.28 -14.33 5.61
N ASN A 145 11.35 -14.99 4.92
CA ASN A 145 10.15 -15.55 5.53
C ASN A 145 10.43 -16.73 6.48
N ALA A 146 11.52 -17.48 6.28
CA ALA A 146 11.91 -18.57 7.17
C ALA A 146 12.58 -18.05 8.45
N GLU A 147 13.22 -16.89 8.38
CA GLU A 147 13.88 -16.25 9.52
C GLU A 147 12.89 -15.37 10.32
N GLU A 148 11.95 -14.70 9.65
CA GLU A 148 11.08 -13.65 10.22
C GLU A 148 9.65 -13.68 9.64
N PRO A 149 8.79 -14.61 10.05
CA PRO A 149 7.40 -14.61 9.58
C PRO A 149 6.57 -13.56 10.35
N GLY A 150 5.75 -12.76 9.65
CA GLY A 150 4.68 -11.94 10.22
C GLY A 150 4.85 -10.42 10.10
N LEU A 151 3.84 -9.66 10.52
CA LEU A 151 3.80 -8.19 10.44
C LEU A 151 4.61 -7.48 11.56
N PRO A 152 4.93 -6.18 11.38
CA PRO A 152 5.54 -5.28 12.38
C PRO A 152 4.72 -5.03 13.66
N ASP A 153 3.74 -5.85 14.02
CA ASP A 153 2.93 -5.65 15.22
C ASP A 153 3.76 -5.69 16.56
N PRO A 154 3.53 -4.75 17.51
CA PRO A 154 4.02 -4.80 18.90
C PRO A 154 3.57 -6.04 19.70
N GLN A 155 2.41 -6.61 19.37
CA GLN A 155 1.82 -7.83 19.96
C GLN A 155 2.35 -9.12 19.31
N ASN A 156 3.09 -9.02 18.20
CA ASN A 156 3.84 -10.12 17.59
C ASN A 156 5.03 -10.50 18.50
N LEU A 157 4.72 -11.29 19.52
CA LEU A 157 5.65 -11.83 20.52
C LEU A 157 6.60 -12.86 19.89
N TYR A 158 7.59 -12.42 19.11
CA TYR A 158 8.63 -13.33 18.61
C TYR A 158 9.83 -13.49 19.56
N ARG A 159 10.25 -14.75 19.76
CA ARG A 159 11.49 -15.13 20.48
C ARG A 159 12.68 -15.08 19.50
N GLY A 160 13.18 -13.89 19.18
CA GLY A 160 14.26 -13.74 18.19
C GLY A 160 15.10 -12.46 18.30
N VAL A 161 15.89 -12.19 17.26
CA VAL A 161 16.69 -10.96 17.12
C VAL A 161 15.73 -9.76 17.06
N LEU A 162 16.13 -8.64 17.65
CA LEU A 162 15.34 -7.41 17.64
C LEU A 162 14.98 -7.00 16.20
N LYS A 163 13.70 -6.73 15.97
CA LYS A 163 13.22 -5.98 14.79
C LYS A 163 13.96 -4.62 14.76
N ASN A 164 14.13 -4.02 13.58
CA ASN A 164 14.80 -2.72 13.36
C ASN A 164 16.34 -2.76 13.25
N VAL A 165 16.93 -3.90 12.88
CA VAL A 165 18.37 -3.99 12.54
C VAL A 165 18.53 -4.21 11.04
N PRO A 166 19.32 -3.39 10.32
CA PRO A 166 19.58 -3.62 8.90
C PRO A 166 20.03 -5.08 8.67
N PRO A 167 19.45 -5.82 7.70
CA PRO A 167 19.84 -7.19 7.46
C PRO A 167 21.32 -7.29 7.13
N ARG A 168 21.90 -8.46 7.42
CA ARG A 168 23.30 -8.70 7.12
C ARG A 168 23.47 -8.79 5.61
N VAL A 169 24.54 -8.19 5.09
CA VAL A 169 24.91 -8.23 3.65
C VAL A 169 24.71 -9.64 3.09
N GLY A 170 23.81 -9.77 2.11
CA GLY A 170 23.42 -11.05 1.49
C GLY A 170 22.04 -11.59 1.89
N GLN A 171 21.29 -10.90 2.76
CA GLN A 171 19.93 -11.28 3.15
C GLN A 171 18.81 -10.43 2.52
N SER A 172 19.10 -9.29 1.89
CA SER A 172 18.08 -8.51 1.16
C SER A 172 18.00 -8.95 -0.30
N SER A 173 16.78 -9.20 -0.79
CA SER A 173 16.49 -9.04 -2.22
C SER A 173 15.91 -7.65 -2.43
N GLY A 174 16.40 -6.93 -3.45
CA GLY A 174 15.96 -5.58 -3.81
C GLY A 174 16.85 -4.46 -3.27
N THR A 175 17.20 -3.52 -4.15
CA THR A 175 17.67 -2.18 -3.74
C THR A 175 16.44 -1.37 -3.40
N ARG A 176 16.42 -0.68 -2.26
CA ARG A 176 15.46 0.39 -2.00
C ARG A 176 16.21 1.69 -1.85
N ALA A 177 15.64 2.74 -2.40
CA ALA A 177 16.17 4.08 -2.29
C ALA A 177 15.02 5.05 -2.04
N LEU A 178 15.25 6.09 -1.25
CA LEU A 178 14.30 7.17 -1.08
C LEU A 178 15.02 8.51 -1.16
N GLN A 179 14.32 9.49 -1.72
CA GLN A 179 14.77 10.86 -1.83
C GLN A 179 13.61 11.77 -1.46
N GLN A 180 13.72 12.43 -0.31
CA GLN A 180 12.80 13.52 0.04
C GLN A 180 13.34 14.81 -0.54
N SER A 181 12.49 15.50 -1.29
CA SER A 181 12.80 16.69 -2.08
C SER A 181 13.79 16.44 -3.22
N ARG A 182 13.62 17.15 -4.34
CA ARG A 182 14.43 16.97 -5.56
C ARG A 182 15.94 17.11 -5.34
N GLY A 183 16.33 17.99 -4.41
CA GLY A 183 17.73 18.25 -4.04
C GLY A 183 18.22 17.46 -2.82
N GLY A 184 17.38 16.60 -2.23
CA GLY A 184 17.70 15.85 -1.02
C GLY A 184 18.70 14.72 -1.25
N GLU A 185 19.26 14.22 -0.15
CA GLU A 185 20.15 13.05 -0.19
C GLU A 185 19.33 11.78 -0.45
N VAL A 186 19.81 10.95 -1.38
CA VAL A 186 19.26 9.61 -1.58
C VAL A 186 19.73 8.71 -0.44
N ARG A 187 18.79 8.01 0.19
CA ARG A 187 19.06 7.07 1.28
C ARG A 187 18.67 5.68 0.84
N GLU A 188 19.55 4.70 1.06
CA GLU A 188 19.15 3.30 0.98
C GLU A 188 18.49 2.91 2.30
N ASP A 189 17.35 2.24 2.19
CA ASP A 189 16.71 1.54 3.31
C ASP A 189 16.53 0.07 2.93
N VAL A 190 16.15 -0.75 3.90
CA VAL A 190 15.92 -2.16 3.66
C VAL A 190 14.45 -2.49 3.81
N VAL A 191 14.00 -3.51 3.08
CA VAL A 191 12.74 -4.19 3.36
C VAL A 191 12.69 -4.58 4.83
N ASP A 192 11.78 -3.96 5.58
CA ASP A 192 11.64 -4.24 7.00
C ASP A 192 10.91 -5.58 7.19
N HIS A 193 9.92 -5.89 6.34
CA HIS A 193 9.15 -7.12 6.45
C HIS A 193 8.87 -7.80 5.12
N VAL A 194 9.13 -9.11 5.06
CA VAL A 194 8.74 -9.99 3.96
C VAL A 194 7.89 -11.13 4.48
N LEU A 195 6.65 -11.23 4.02
CA LEU A 195 5.73 -12.27 4.46
C LEU A 195 4.96 -12.89 3.29
N ARG A 196 4.34 -14.03 3.58
CA ARG A 196 3.45 -14.72 2.64
C ARG A 196 2.04 -14.73 3.18
N TYR A 197 1.18 -13.95 2.53
CA TYR A 197 -0.25 -13.92 2.78
C TYR A 197 -1.00 -13.93 1.45
N GLY A 198 -1.95 -14.85 1.30
CA GLY A 198 -2.61 -15.16 0.04
C GLY A 198 -1.73 -15.90 -0.98
N HIS A 199 -2.15 -15.87 -2.25
CA HIS A 199 -1.36 -16.39 -3.35
C HIS A 199 -1.70 -15.71 -4.69
N GLY A 200 -0.74 -15.67 -5.61
CA GLY A 200 -1.02 -15.14 -6.95
C GLY A 200 -2.17 -15.89 -7.63
N PRO A 201 -3.12 -15.19 -8.28
CA PRO A 201 -3.21 -13.75 -8.54
C PRO A 201 -4.24 -13.01 -7.65
N ASP A 202 -4.12 -13.10 -6.33
CA ASP A 202 -4.94 -12.29 -5.40
C ASP A 202 -4.73 -10.78 -5.59
N ALA A 203 -5.77 -9.99 -5.33
CA ALA A 203 -5.63 -8.56 -5.13
C ALA A 203 -5.26 -8.31 -3.65
N PRO A 204 -4.19 -7.57 -3.34
CA PRO A 204 -3.86 -7.20 -1.97
C PRO A 204 -4.85 -6.15 -1.47
N VAL A 205 -5.18 -6.22 -0.19
CA VAL A 205 -5.95 -5.20 0.53
C VAL A 205 -5.31 -4.93 1.87
N VAL A 206 -5.52 -3.73 2.41
CA VAL A 206 -4.90 -3.26 3.64
C VAL A 206 -5.94 -2.53 4.47
N GLY A 207 -5.88 -2.70 5.78
CA GLY A 207 -6.66 -1.91 6.72
C GLY A 207 -6.47 -2.35 8.17
N ASP A 208 -6.88 -1.49 9.09
CA ASP A 208 -7.06 -1.80 10.49
C ASP A 208 -8.37 -2.58 10.69
N TRP A 209 -8.30 -3.89 10.48
CA TRP A 209 -9.47 -4.76 10.55
C TRP A 209 -10.02 -4.95 11.96
N ASN A 210 -9.31 -4.53 13.01
CA ASN A 210 -9.64 -4.82 14.40
C ASN A 210 -9.75 -3.58 15.32
N GLY A 211 -9.41 -2.39 14.80
CA GLY A 211 -9.50 -1.10 15.49
C GLY A 211 -8.38 -0.84 16.48
N ASP A 212 -7.19 -1.43 16.32
CA ASP A 212 -6.04 -1.22 17.21
C ASP A 212 -5.08 -0.11 16.76
N GLY A 213 -5.38 0.53 15.62
CA GLY A 213 -4.62 1.59 15.00
C GLY A 213 -3.43 1.11 14.17
N ILE A 214 -3.36 -0.19 13.84
CA ILE A 214 -2.30 -0.75 13.00
C ILE A 214 -2.92 -1.39 11.76
N SER A 215 -2.46 -0.95 10.59
CA SER A 215 -2.84 -1.57 9.32
C SER A 215 -2.27 -2.98 9.20
N THR A 216 -3.13 -3.92 8.79
CA THR A 216 -2.75 -5.32 8.55
C THR A 216 -3.16 -5.77 7.16
N VAL A 217 -2.62 -6.90 6.72
CA VAL A 217 -2.75 -7.36 5.33
C VAL A 217 -4.06 -8.14 5.11
N GLY A 218 -4.50 -8.18 3.87
CA GLY A 218 -5.57 -9.07 3.45
C GLY A 218 -5.46 -9.37 1.96
N VAL A 219 -6.28 -10.30 1.48
CA VAL A 219 -6.40 -10.59 0.06
C VAL A 219 -7.84 -10.72 -0.38
N PHE A 220 -8.12 -10.23 -1.58
CA PHE A 220 -9.39 -10.38 -2.27
C PHE A 220 -9.25 -11.27 -3.50
N ARG A 221 -10.22 -12.18 -3.67
CA ARG A 221 -10.39 -12.95 -4.88
C ARG A 221 -11.85 -13.25 -5.15
N ASN A 222 -12.34 -12.73 -6.28
CA ASN A 222 -13.62 -13.15 -6.86
C ASN A 222 -14.82 -13.02 -5.90
N GLY A 223 -14.84 -12.01 -5.04
CA GLY A 223 -15.88 -11.80 -4.04
C GLY A 223 -15.58 -12.43 -2.67
N VAL A 224 -14.43 -13.09 -2.52
CA VAL A 224 -13.99 -13.66 -1.24
C VAL A 224 -12.81 -12.87 -0.73
N TRP A 225 -12.94 -12.34 0.48
CA TRP A 225 -11.90 -11.65 1.21
C TRP A 225 -11.32 -12.59 2.25
N LYS A 226 -10.02 -12.47 2.48
CA LYS A 226 -9.33 -13.09 3.59
C LYS A 226 -8.52 -12.03 4.31
N LEU A 227 -8.88 -11.71 5.55
CA LEU A 227 -8.35 -10.58 6.31
C LEU A 227 -7.50 -11.07 7.49
N ASP A 228 -6.30 -10.52 7.66
CA ASP A 228 -5.35 -10.87 8.73
C ASP A 228 -5.72 -10.16 10.05
N THR A 229 -6.93 -10.42 10.55
CA THR A 229 -7.50 -9.70 11.71
C THR A 229 -6.71 -9.85 13.02
N ASP A 230 -5.89 -10.89 13.15
CA ASP A 230 -5.01 -11.09 14.30
C ASP A 230 -3.59 -10.53 14.10
N GLY A 231 -3.32 -9.93 12.93
CA GLY A 231 -2.10 -9.21 12.61
C GLY A 231 -0.83 -10.06 12.59
N ASP A 232 -0.95 -11.39 12.54
CA ASP A 232 0.21 -12.27 12.71
C ASP A 232 1.00 -12.48 11.41
N GLY A 233 0.45 -12.03 10.27
CA GLY A 233 0.98 -12.13 8.91
C GLY A 233 1.04 -13.55 8.36
N ARG A 234 0.25 -14.48 8.90
CA ARG A 234 0.22 -15.90 8.51
C ARG A 234 -1.21 -16.36 8.27
N ILE A 235 -1.37 -17.11 7.18
CA ILE A 235 -2.64 -17.78 6.93
C ILE A 235 -2.93 -18.81 8.04
N SER A 236 -4.00 -18.56 8.79
CA SER A 236 -4.52 -19.42 9.86
C SER A 236 -6.06 -19.52 9.82
N GLU A 237 -6.65 -20.13 10.85
CA GLU A 237 -8.11 -20.12 11.09
C GLU A 237 -8.55 -18.96 12.00
N ALA A 238 -7.61 -18.16 12.52
CA ALA A 238 -7.91 -16.92 13.23
C ALA A 238 -8.26 -15.78 12.26
N ASP A 239 -7.74 -15.85 11.04
CA ASP A 239 -8.04 -14.93 9.94
C ASP A 239 -9.50 -14.99 9.54
N GLU A 240 -10.06 -13.84 9.17
CA GLU A 240 -11.45 -13.76 8.76
C GLU A 240 -11.65 -14.09 7.28
N LEU A 241 -12.74 -14.78 6.96
CA LEU A 241 -13.19 -15.07 5.60
C LEU A 241 -14.54 -14.42 5.37
N VAL A 242 -14.61 -13.50 4.42
CA VAL A 242 -15.79 -12.70 4.13
C VAL A 242 -16.23 -12.89 2.67
N GLU A 243 -17.54 -12.98 2.42
CA GLU A 243 -18.12 -12.98 1.07
C GLU A 243 -18.78 -11.64 0.78
N PHE A 244 -18.06 -10.79 0.04
CA PHE A 244 -18.54 -9.46 -0.36
C PHE A 244 -18.02 -9.14 -1.78
N GLY A 245 -18.94 -8.86 -2.71
CA GLY A 245 -18.60 -8.65 -4.12
C GLY A 245 -18.59 -9.92 -4.96
N LYS A 246 -18.04 -9.81 -6.18
CA LYS A 246 -18.16 -10.82 -7.25
C LYS A 246 -16.89 -10.88 -8.12
N PRO A 247 -16.72 -11.92 -8.95
CA PRO A 247 -15.64 -11.96 -9.93
C PRO A 247 -15.64 -10.74 -10.86
N GLY A 248 -14.49 -10.07 -10.95
CA GLY A 248 -14.29 -8.88 -11.77
C GLY A 248 -14.50 -7.55 -11.06
N ASP A 249 -14.90 -7.57 -9.79
CA ASP A 249 -14.91 -6.39 -8.94
C ASP A 249 -13.48 -6.02 -8.50
N VAL A 250 -13.26 -4.74 -8.22
CA VAL A 250 -12.01 -4.21 -7.64
C VAL A 250 -12.27 -3.93 -6.15
N PRO A 251 -11.48 -4.51 -5.22
CA PRO A 251 -11.64 -4.24 -3.80
C PRO A 251 -11.21 -2.81 -3.45
N VAL A 252 -11.87 -2.22 -2.46
CA VAL A 252 -11.52 -0.95 -1.81
C VAL A 252 -11.73 -1.10 -0.31
N THR A 253 -10.98 -0.34 0.49
CA THR A 253 -10.99 -0.43 1.96
C THR A 253 -10.84 0.96 2.56
N GLY A 254 -11.38 1.15 3.76
CA GLY A 254 -11.30 2.42 4.48
C GLY A 254 -12.39 2.55 5.54
N ASP A 255 -12.25 3.47 6.49
CA ASP A 255 -13.25 3.75 7.52
C ASP A 255 -14.37 4.62 6.93
N PHE A 256 -15.36 3.98 6.29
CA PHE A 256 -16.45 4.68 5.62
C PHE A 256 -17.53 5.18 6.58
N ASN A 257 -17.52 4.70 7.84
CA ASN A 257 -18.57 4.97 8.81
C ASN A 257 -18.11 5.80 10.02
N GLY A 258 -16.79 6.01 10.16
CA GLY A 258 -16.14 6.83 11.17
C GLY A 258 -16.04 6.16 12.54
N ASP A 259 -15.98 4.84 12.62
CA ASP A 259 -15.84 4.10 13.89
C ASP A 259 -14.40 3.71 14.24
N GLY A 260 -13.45 4.02 13.37
CA GLY A 260 -12.02 3.74 13.51
C GLY A 260 -11.64 2.31 13.14
N ILE A 261 -12.50 1.57 12.44
CA ILE A 261 -12.21 0.24 11.88
C ILE A 261 -12.38 0.32 10.37
N ASP A 262 -11.40 -0.17 9.62
CA ASP A 262 -11.51 -0.16 8.16
C ASP A 262 -12.59 -1.15 7.68
N ASP A 263 -13.53 -0.61 6.91
CA ASP A 263 -14.58 -1.33 6.22
C ASP A 263 -14.08 -1.90 4.88
N ILE A 264 -14.86 -2.84 4.32
CA ILE A 264 -14.62 -3.40 2.99
C ILE A 264 -15.61 -2.82 1.97
N GLY A 265 -15.19 -2.76 0.71
CA GLY A 265 -16.04 -2.33 -0.38
C GLY A 265 -15.59 -2.87 -1.72
N VAL A 266 -16.44 -2.74 -2.73
CA VAL A 266 -16.09 -3.07 -4.10
C VAL A 266 -16.50 -2.00 -5.10
N TYR A 267 -15.63 -1.79 -6.07
CA TYR A 267 -15.90 -1.03 -7.27
C TYR A 267 -16.24 -1.96 -8.44
N ARG A 268 -17.42 -1.75 -9.02
CA ARG A 268 -17.96 -2.50 -10.15
C ARG A 268 -18.35 -1.56 -11.27
N GLN A 269 -17.41 -1.33 -12.18
CA GLN A 269 -17.66 -0.63 -13.45
C GLN A 269 -18.31 0.77 -13.28
N GLY A 270 -17.86 1.58 -12.31
CA GLY A 270 -18.47 2.89 -12.00
C GLY A 270 -19.52 2.85 -10.90
N THR A 271 -19.73 1.70 -10.27
CA THR A 271 -20.62 1.54 -9.11
C THR A 271 -19.79 1.19 -7.89
N TRP A 272 -19.94 1.94 -6.82
CA TRP A 272 -19.35 1.64 -5.51
C TRP A 272 -20.39 0.91 -4.67
N ILE A 273 -19.95 -0.09 -3.92
CA ILE A 273 -20.75 -0.86 -2.97
C ILE A 273 -19.89 -0.96 -1.71
N LEU A 274 -20.26 -0.24 -0.65
CA LEU A 274 -19.48 -0.11 0.58
C LEU A 274 -20.23 -0.76 1.75
N ASP A 275 -19.53 -1.55 2.55
CA ASP A 275 -20.02 -2.20 3.77
C ASP A 275 -20.17 -1.18 4.92
N SER A 276 -21.00 -0.16 4.72
CA SER A 276 -21.11 1.00 5.63
C SER A 276 -21.72 0.69 7.00
N ASP A 277 -22.25 -0.52 7.22
CA ASP A 277 -22.72 -0.98 8.54
C ASP A 277 -21.76 -1.99 9.19
N GLY A 278 -20.60 -2.24 8.58
CA GLY A 278 -19.49 -3.04 9.10
C GLY A 278 -19.87 -4.49 9.38
N ASP A 279 -20.94 -4.99 8.76
CA ASP A 279 -21.48 -6.33 9.06
C ASP A 279 -20.77 -7.44 8.28
N ARG A 280 -19.90 -7.07 7.33
CA ARG A 280 -19.09 -7.94 6.48
C ARG A 280 -19.96 -8.84 5.60
N HIS A 281 -21.12 -8.36 5.15
CA HIS A 281 -22.00 -9.06 4.22
C HIS A 281 -22.58 -8.12 3.17
N GLU A 282 -22.61 -8.53 1.90
CA GLU A 282 -23.28 -7.72 0.86
C GLU A 282 -24.81 -7.77 1.09
N THR A 283 -25.40 -6.72 1.64
CA THR A 283 -26.83 -6.60 1.94
C THR A 283 -27.51 -5.45 1.19
N ALA A 284 -28.71 -5.08 1.63
CA ALA A 284 -29.45 -3.93 1.10
C ALA A 284 -29.27 -2.66 1.96
N VAL A 285 -28.53 -2.77 3.07
CA VAL A 285 -28.19 -1.65 3.97
C VAL A 285 -26.94 -0.93 3.46
N ASP A 286 -26.02 -1.68 2.83
CA ASP A 286 -24.79 -1.22 2.19
C ASP A 286 -25.00 0.01 1.32
N GLU A 287 -24.05 0.93 1.36
CA GLU A 287 -24.10 2.13 0.55
C GLU A 287 -23.76 1.81 -0.91
N VAL A 288 -24.62 2.26 -1.83
CA VAL A 288 -24.45 2.07 -3.27
C VAL A 288 -24.62 3.39 -4.00
N PHE A 289 -23.58 3.83 -4.70
CA PHE A 289 -23.60 5.03 -5.52
C PHE A 289 -22.74 4.89 -6.79
N HIS A 290 -22.81 5.90 -7.66
CA HIS A 290 -22.15 5.90 -8.95
C HIS A 290 -21.17 7.07 -9.09
N GLN A 291 -19.89 6.75 -9.26
CA GLN A 291 -18.82 7.71 -9.55
C GLN A 291 -17.75 7.05 -10.43
N GLY A 292 -17.27 7.80 -11.43
CA GLY A 292 -16.32 7.31 -12.42
C GLY A 292 -16.94 6.42 -13.50
N GLY A 293 -16.09 5.76 -14.27
CA GLY A 293 -16.44 4.88 -15.37
C GLY A 293 -15.71 3.54 -15.32
N PRO A 294 -16.06 2.58 -16.20
CA PRO A 294 -15.63 1.20 -16.09
C PRO A 294 -14.12 0.92 -16.19
N ASN A 295 -13.32 1.93 -16.57
CA ASN A 295 -11.87 1.82 -16.67
C ASN A 295 -11.14 2.77 -15.70
N ASP A 296 -11.87 3.40 -14.79
CA ASP A 296 -11.27 4.22 -13.75
C ASP A 296 -10.77 3.29 -12.64
N ILE A 297 -9.70 3.73 -11.98
CA ILE A 297 -9.12 3.03 -10.85
C ILE A 297 -9.70 3.65 -9.58
N PRO A 298 -10.39 2.88 -8.73
CA PRO A 298 -10.89 3.37 -7.46
C PRO A 298 -9.75 3.47 -6.44
N VAL A 299 -9.81 4.49 -5.60
CA VAL A 299 -8.93 4.72 -4.43
C VAL A 299 -9.75 5.37 -3.32
N THR A 300 -9.31 5.24 -2.08
CA THR A 300 -10.02 5.69 -0.87
C THR A 300 -9.05 6.33 0.11
N GLY A 301 -9.52 7.28 0.91
CA GLY A 301 -8.74 7.94 1.94
C GLY A 301 -9.46 9.17 2.49
N ASP A 302 -9.11 9.59 3.69
CA ASP A 302 -9.60 10.81 4.34
C ASP A 302 -8.97 12.05 3.67
N PHE A 303 -9.64 12.61 2.65
CA PHE A 303 -9.07 13.73 1.89
C PHE A 303 -9.43 15.09 2.48
N ASP A 304 -10.31 15.15 3.50
CA ASP A 304 -10.74 16.40 4.12
C ASP A 304 -10.39 16.52 5.63
N GLY A 305 -9.84 15.47 6.21
CA GLY A 305 -9.30 15.37 7.56
C GLY A 305 -10.38 15.24 8.64
N ASP A 306 -11.55 14.67 8.31
CA ASP A 306 -12.65 14.48 9.26
C ASP A 306 -12.65 13.12 9.96
N GLY A 307 -11.74 12.23 9.57
CA GLY A 307 -11.58 10.88 10.08
C GLY A 307 -12.48 9.83 9.40
N ILE A 308 -13.14 10.18 8.29
CA ILE A 308 -13.92 9.27 7.47
C ILE A 308 -13.27 9.19 6.09
N ASP A 309 -13.11 7.99 5.56
CA ASP A 309 -12.52 7.82 4.23
C ASP A 309 -13.50 8.17 3.11
N GLU A 310 -13.06 9.04 2.21
CA GLU A 310 -13.79 9.34 0.99
C GLU A 310 -13.39 8.41 -0.16
N ILE A 311 -14.30 8.35 -1.14
CA ILE A 311 -14.04 7.68 -2.41
C ILE A 311 -13.47 8.63 -3.47
N ALA A 312 -12.53 8.09 -4.24
CA ALA A 312 -11.90 8.78 -5.35
C ALA A 312 -11.72 7.85 -6.56
N THR A 313 -11.65 8.45 -7.75
CA THR A 313 -11.34 7.72 -8.98
C THR A 313 -10.19 8.39 -9.73
N TYR A 314 -9.27 7.57 -10.23
CA TYR A 314 -8.15 7.99 -11.05
C TYR A 314 -8.27 7.45 -12.47
N ARG A 315 -7.83 8.26 -13.44
CA ARG A 315 -7.60 7.84 -14.82
C ARG A 315 -6.45 8.63 -15.44
N VAL A 316 -5.90 8.11 -16.54
CA VAL A 316 -4.94 8.85 -17.35
C VAL A 316 -5.69 9.69 -18.40
N LYS A 317 -5.32 10.97 -18.51
CA LYS A 317 -5.84 11.90 -19.52
C LYS A 317 -5.65 11.31 -20.91
N LYS A 318 -6.69 11.36 -21.74
CA LYS A 318 -6.57 10.99 -23.16
C LYS A 318 -5.69 12.02 -23.85
N SER A 319 -4.69 11.56 -24.60
CA SER A 319 -3.92 12.43 -25.49
C SER A 319 -4.89 13.16 -26.43
N ALA A 320 -4.80 14.50 -26.46
CA ALA A 320 -5.66 15.37 -27.29
C ALA A 320 -5.38 15.21 -28.79
#